data_AF-A0A0A6Z8C7-F1
#
_entry.id   AF-A0A0A6Z8C7-F1
#
_cell.length_a   1.000
_cell.length_b   1.000
_cell.length_c   1.000
_cell.angle_alpha   90.00
_cell.angle_beta   90.00
_cell.angle_gamma   90.00
#
_symmetry.space_group_name_H-M   'P 1'
#
loop_
_entity.id
_entity.type
_entity.pdbx_description
1 polymer ?
#
loop_
_entity_poly.entity_id
_entity_poly.type
_entity_poly.pdbx_seq_one_letter_code
_entity_poly.pdbx_strand_id
1 'polypeptide(L)'
;VSCTILPGGISISSALVTQTGDKEFVMVGGYQCDNQKRMFCNTITLEDNNIEIGEREAPDWTPDIKHCKIWFGSDMGNGAILLGIPGDNRQLISDANYFYILRCRGTREDEEEAAQTCSQTSTEDPGDSTPFEDSEEFCFSAEANS
;
A
#
# COMPACT_ATOMS: atom_id res chain seq x y z
N VAL A 1 2.22 -35.98 13.34
CA VAL A 1 2.76 -34.86 12.52
C VAL A 1 3.56 -35.49 11.38
N SER A 2 3.24 -35.19 10.13
CA SER A 2 3.92 -35.71 8.94
C SER A 2 4.48 -34.55 8.11
N CYS A 3 5.58 -34.77 7.38
CA CYS A 3 6.20 -33.82 6.48
C CYS A 3 6.40 -34.49 5.13
N THR A 4 5.95 -33.86 4.06
CA THR A 4 6.05 -34.37 2.69
C THR A 4 6.68 -33.29 1.82
N ILE A 5 7.63 -33.69 0.97
CA ILE A 5 8.22 -32.80 -0.03
C ILE A 5 7.29 -32.82 -1.24
N LEU A 6 6.81 -31.65 -1.64
CA LEU A 6 6.11 -31.45 -2.92
C LEU A 6 7.11 -30.84 -3.92
N PRO A 7 7.36 -31.47 -5.08
CA PRO A 7 8.25 -30.93 -6.10
C PRO A 7 7.64 -29.68 -6.77
N GLY A 8 8.44 -28.93 -7.54
CA GLY A 8 7.95 -27.78 -8.32
C GLY A 8 8.01 -26.41 -7.62
N GLY A 9 8.78 -26.30 -6.53
CA GLY A 9 8.99 -25.03 -5.83
C GLY A 9 9.83 -24.01 -6.60
N ILE A 10 9.82 -22.77 -6.13
CA ILE A 10 10.65 -21.66 -6.62
C ILE A 10 11.59 -21.16 -5.52
N SER A 11 12.79 -20.73 -5.90
CA SER A 11 13.78 -20.17 -4.97
C SER A 11 13.50 -18.69 -4.74
N ILE A 12 12.95 -18.36 -3.57
CA ILE A 12 12.55 -17.02 -3.17
C ILE A 12 12.59 -16.93 -1.64
N SER A 13 12.92 -15.75 -1.13
CA SER A 13 12.81 -15.41 0.29
C SER A 13 11.82 -14.26 0.52
N SER A 14 11.19 -14.25 1.70
CA SER A 14 10.29 -13.19 2.17
C SER A 14 9.15 -12.84 1.21
N ALA A 15 8.63 -13.84 0.49
CA ALA A 15 7.44 -13.70 -0.33
C ALA A 15 6.22 -13.36 0.54
N LEU A 16 5.30 -12.58 -0.02
CA LEU A 16 3.99 -12.33 0.58
C LEU A 16 2.98 -13.22 -0.15
N VAL A 17 2.13 -13.93 0.61
CA VAL A 17 1.14 -14.85 0.04
C VAL A 17 -0.22 -14.51 0.62
N THR A 18 -1.21 -14.28 -0.24
CA THR A 18 -2.61 -14.10 0.13
C THR A 18 -3.47 -15.15 -0.55
N GLN A 19 -4.52 -15.62 0.13
CA GLN A 19 -5.51 -16.50 -0.47
C GLN A 19 -6.48 -15.68 -1.34
N THR A 20 -6.68 -16.07 -2.60
CA THR A 20 -7.64 -15.43 -3.53
C THR A 20 -8.87 -16.29 -3.79
N GLY A 21 -8.77 -17.61 -3.59
CA GLY A 21 -9.89 -18.57 -3.65
C GLY A 21 -9.62 -19.81 -2.79
N ASP A 22 -10.55 -20.77 -2.78
CA ASP A 22 -10.51 -21.92 -1.87
C ASP A 22 -9.19 -22.71 -1.91
N LYS A 23 -8.66 -22.94 -3.11
CA LYS A 23 -7.39 -23.61 -3.38
C LYS A 23 -6.41 -22.72 -4.17
N GLU A 24 -6.71 -21.43 -4.27
CA GLU A 24 -5.94 -20.48 -5.08
C GLU A 24 -5.33 -19.38 -4.21
N PHE A 25 -4.04 -19.14 -4.40
CA PHE A 25 -3.25 -18.14 -3.69
C PHE A 25 -2.47 -17.30 -4.69
N VAL A 26 -2.17 -16.08 -4.29
CA VAL A 26 -1.26 -15.21 -5.05
C VAL A 26 -0.02 -14.97 -4.21
N MET A 27 1.13 -15.27 -4.79
CA MET A 27 2.44 -14.95 -4.25
C MET A 27 2.97 -13.69 -4.92
N VAL A 28 3.34 -12.71 -4.10
CA VAL A 28 3.83 -11.41 -4.52
C VAL A 28 5.19 -11.13 -3.88
N GLY A 29 6.06 -10.52 -4.66
CA GLY A 29 7.24 -9.87 -4.14
C GLY A 29 8.29 -10.84 -3.58
N GLY A 30 8.96 -10.43 -2.51
CA GLY A 30 10.13 -11.13 -1.97
C GLY A 30 11.41 -10.82 -2.74
N TYR A 31 12.42 -11.67 -2.56
CA TYR A 31 13.76 -11.47 -3.10
C TYR A 31 14.26 -12.73 -3.80
N GLN A 32 14.81 -12.57 -5.01
CA GLN A 32 15.46 -13.65 -5.77
C GLN A 32 16.90 -13.88 -5.29
N CYS A 33 17.57 -12.80 -4.88
CA CYS A 33 18.85 -12.78 -4.19
C CYS A 33 18.92 -11.49 -3.35
N ASP A 34 19.93 -11.36 -2.49
CA ASP A 34 20.03 -10.30 -1.46
C ASP A 34 19.79 -8.88 -1.98
N ASN A 35 20.17 -8.59 -3.22
CA ASN A 35 20.08 -7.26 -3.82
C ASN A 35 19.05 -7.17 -4.97
N GLN A 36 18.21 -8.19 -5.17
CA GLN A 36 17.25 -8.23 -6.27
C GLN A 36 15.85 -8.56 -5.76
N LYS A 37 15.02 -7.52 -5.63
CA LYS A 37 13.58 -7.67 -5.40
C LYS A 37 12.94 -8.42 -6.56
N ARG A 38 11.99 -9.31 -6.27
CA ARG A 38 11.20 -10.01 -7.29
C ARG A 38 9.99 -9.16 -7.69
N MET A 39 9.98 -8.60 -8.89
CA MET A 39 8.91 -7.68 -9.33
C MET A 39 7.68 -8.36 -9.96
N PHE A 40 7.67 -9.69 -10.08
CA PHE A 40 6.56 -10.43 -10.69
C PHE A 40 5.80 -11.29 -9.69
N CYS A 41 4.59 -11.67 -10.04
CA CYS A 41 3.68 -12.42 -9.21
C CYS A 41 3.49 -13.85 -9.74
N ASN A 42 3.04 -14.74 -8.86
CA ASN A 42 2.64 -16.08 -9.24
C ASN A 42 1.27 -16.40 -8.67
N THR A 43 0.48 -17.16 -9.44
CA THR A 43 -0.67 -17.87 -8.90
C THR A 43 -0.18 -19.23 -8.42
N ILE A 44 -0.58 -19.61 -7.21
CA ILE A 44 -0.32 -20.90 -6.61
C ILE A 44 -1.65 -21.61 -6.46
N THR A 45 -1.77 -22.77 -7.10
CA THR A 45 -2.95 -23.63 -6.99
C THR A 45 -2.58 -24.89 -6.22
N LEU A 46 -3.36 -25.19 -5.19
CA LEU A 46 -3.21 -26.40 -4.39
C LEU A 46 -4.08 -27.52 -4.97
N GLU A 47 -3.42 -28.52 -5.54
CA GLU A 47 -4.05 -29.77 -5.96
C GLU A 47 -3.89 -30.84 -4.87
N ASP A 48 -4.62 -31.95 -4.98
CA ASP A 48 -4.73 -32.94 -3.89
C ASP A 48 -3.36 -33.49 -3.42
N ASN A 49 -2.38 -33.60 -4.32
CA ASN A 49 -1.02 -34.06 -3.99
C ASN A 49 0.08 -33.25 -4.71
N ASN A 50 -0.23 -32.04 -5.18
CA ASN A 50 0.70 -31.23 -5.95
C ASN A 50 0.48 -29.73 -5.71
N ILE A 51 1.51 -28.94 -5.99
CA ILE A 51 1.42 -27.48 -6.06
C ILE A 51 1.73 -27.07 -7.49
N GLU A 52 0.84 -26.29 -8.09
CA GLU A 52 1.08 -25.67 -9.39
C GLU A 52 1.41 -24.19 -9.20
N ILE A 53 2.54 -23.75 -9.76
CA ILE A 53 2.99 -22.36 -9.68
C ILE A 53 2.96 -21.78 -11.10
N GLY A 54 1.95 -20.98 -11.38
CA GLY A 54 1.78 -20.27 -12.66
C GLY A 54 2.33 -18.84 -12.59
N GLU A 55 2.86 -18.33 -13.71
CA GLU A 55 3.17 -16.90 -13.83
C GLU A 55 1.88 -16.08 -13.85
N ARG A 56 1.90 -14.92 -13.18
CA ARG A 56 0.80 -13.97 -13.14
C ARG A 56 1.31 -12.61 -13.56
N GLU A 57 0.46 -11.84 -14.23
CA GLU A 57 0.75 -10.46 -14.57
C GLU A 57 1.22 -9.66 -13.35
N ALA A 58 2.33 -8.94 -13.51
CA ALA A 58 2.85 -8.08 -12.48
C ALA A 58 1.95 -6.85 -12.32
N PRO A 59 1.70 -6.38 -11.08
CA PRO A 59 1.06 -5.09 -10.87
C PRO A 59 1.82 -3.97 -11.56
N ASP A 60 1.14 -2.88 -11.92
CA ASP A 60 1.83 -1.66 -12.33
C ASP A 60 2.46 -0.99 -11.12
N TRP A 61 3.68 -1.43 -10.79
CA TRP A 61 4.41 -0.91 -9.65
C TRP A 61 4.73 0.56 -9.85
N THR A 62 4.44 1.37 -8.84
CA THR A 62 4.81 2.77 -8.81
C THR A 62 6.34 2.94 -8.84
N PRO A 63 6.86 4.09 -9.34
CA PRO A 63 8.29 4.30 -9.44
C PRO A 63 9.04 4.17 -8.11
N ASP A 64 8.48 4.65 -7.02
CA ASP A 64 9.02 4.49 -5.66
C ASP A 64 9.22 3.01 -5.27
N ILE A 65 8.25 2.12 -5.51
CA ILE A 65 8.40 0.66 -5.28
C ILE A 65 9.47 0.07 -6.19
N LYS A 66 9.49 0.46 -7.48
CA LYS A 66 10.48 0.00 -8.46
C LYS A 66 11.91 0.36 -8.01
N HIS A 67 12.13 1.59 -7.56
CA HIS A 67 13.45 2.12 -7.20
C HIS A 67 13.88 1.85 -5.74
N CYS A 68 12.95 1.53 -4.83
CA CYS A 68 13.32 1.22 -3.45
C CYS A 68 14.16 -0.05 -3.38
N LYS A 69 15.08 -0.15 -2.41
CA LYS A 69 15.94 -1.34 -2.26
C LYS A 69 15.23 -2.50 -1.59
N ILE A 70 14.35 -2.20 -0.65
CA ILE A 70 13.66 -3.20 0.17
C ILE A 70 12.17 -2.93 0.20
N TRP A 71 11.42 -3.98 0.43
CA TRP A 71 10.02 -3.95 0.80
C TRP A 71 9.74 -4.95 1.92
N PHE A 72 8.64 -4.74 2.60
CA PHE A 72 8.12 -5.63 3.62
C PHE A 72 6.60 -5.55 3.61
N GLY A 73 5.94 -6.46 4.30
CA GLY A 73 4.49 -6.48 4.28
C GLY A 73 3.91 -7.72 4.93
N SER A 74 2.60 -7.85 4.80
CA SER A 74 1.85 -9.01 5.26
C SER A 74 0.57 -9.17 4.46
N ASP A 75 0.08 -10.40 4.43
CA ASP A 75 -1.30 -10.69 4.06
C ASP A 75 -2.27 -9.94 4.98
N MET A 76 -3.29 -9.32 4.39
CA MET A 76 -4.42 -8.70 5.08
C MET A 76 -5.67 -9.61 5.08
N GLY A 77 -5.60 -10.75 4.38
CA GLY A 77 -6.72 -11.60 4.08
C GLY A 77 -7.50 -11.13 2.86
N ASN A 78 -8.49 -11.92 2.43
CA ASN A 78 -9.41 -11.60 1.33
C ASN A 78 -8.73 -11.20 0.01
N GLY A 79 -7.54 -11.73 -0.27
CA GLY A 79 -6.82 -11.41 -1.50
C GLY A 79 -6.11 -10.06 -1.47
N ALA A 80 -5.88 -9.45 -0.30
CA ALA A 80 -5.23 -8.16 -0.15
C ALA A 80 -3.92 -8.27 0.63
N ILE A 81 -2.92 -7.47 0.23
CA ILE A 81 -1.59 -7.41 0.84
C ILE A 81 -1.30 -5.97 1.24
N LEU A 82 -0.84 -5.77 2.48
CA LEU A 82 -0.22 -4.53 2.90
C LEU A 82 1.26 -4.58 2.54
N LEU A 83 1.72 -3.62 1.75
CA LEU A 83 3.11 -3.49 1.32
C LEU A 83 3.69 -2.18 1.86
N GLY A 84 4.87 -2.23 2.45
CA GLY A 84 5.62 -1.08 2.94
C GLY A 84 6.98 -0.95 2.25
N ILE A 85 7.38 0.28 1.98
CA ILE A 85 8.75 0.63 1.58
C ILE A 85 9.28 1.73 2.51
N PRO A 86 10.59 1.74 2.84
CA PRO A 86 11.19 2.85 3.55
C PRO A 86 11.04 4.17 2.78
N GLY A 87 10.80 5.25 3.52
CA GLY A 87 10.75 6.59 2.93
C GLY A 87 12.12 7.09 2.47
N ASP A 88 12.12 8.06 1.56
CA ASP A 88 13.35 8.69 1.07
C ASP A 88 13.76 9.83 2.01
N ASN A 89 14.86 9.63 2.76
CA ASN A 89 15.42 10.61 3.70
C ASN A 89 16.03 11.86 3.03
N ARG A 90 15.81 12.08 1.72
CA ARG A 90 16.33 13.25 1.01
C ARG A 90 15.61 14.55 1.34
N GLN A 91 14.43 14.50 1.97
CA GLN A 91 13.66 15.68 2.34
C GLN A 91 13.62 15.86 3.87
N LEU A 92 13.53 17.12 4.33
CA LEU A 92 13.53 17.48 5.76
C LEU A 92 12.33 16.91 6.55
N ILE A 93 11.28 16.46 5.85
CA ILE A 93 10.06 15.89 6.43
C ILE A 93 9.63 14.70 5.55
N SER A 94 10.29 13.56 5.67
CA SER A 94 9.87 12.31 5.03
C SER A 94 9.26 11.36 6.06
N ASP A 95 8.15 10.71 5.70
CA ASP A 95 7.62 9.61 6.50
C ASP A 95 8.65 8.48 6.60
N ALA A 96 8.65 7.75 7.73
CA ALA A 96 9.57 6.64 7.91
C ALA A 96 9.34 5.52 6.87
N ASN A 97 8.07 5.27 6.52
CA ASN A 97 7.68 4.29 5.52
C ASN A 97 6.46 4.78 4.73
N TYR A 98 6.39 4.43 3.46
CA TYR A 98 5.19 4.56 2.63
C TYR A 98 4.50 3.19 2.51
N PHE A 99 3.18 3.19 2.61
CA PHE A 99 2.36 1.97 2.59
C PHE A 99 1.40 1.94 1.40
N TYR A 100 1.20 0.75 0.85
CA TYR A 100 0.35 0.48 -0.31
C TYR A 100 -0.50 -0.74 -0.01
N ILE A 101 -1.73 -0.76 -0.54
CA ILE A 101 -2.57 -1.95 -0.52
C ILE A 101 -2.59 -2.52 -1.93
N LEU A 102 -2.12 -3.76 -2.06
CA LEU A 102 -2.23 -4.52 -3.30
C LEU A 102 -3.41 -5.47 -3.20
N ARG A 103 -4.41 -5.29 -4.07
CA ARG A 103 -5.54 -6.21 -4.22
C ARG A 103 -5.25 -7.20 -5.35
N CYS A 104 -5.28 -8.48 -5.05
CA CYS A 104 -4.98 -9.58 -5.96
C CYS A 104 -6.24 -10.24 -6.53
N ARG A 105 -7.44 -9.88 -6.06
CA ARG A 105 -8.71 -10.25 -6.70
C ARG A 105 -9.02 -9.28 -7.84
N GLY A 106 -9.68 -9.77 -8.90
CA GLY A 106 -10.11 -8.93 -10.01
C GLY A 106 -11.17 -7.92 -9.55
N THR A 107 -11.15 -6.73 -10.13
CA THR A 107 -11.92 -5.52 -9.77
C THR A 107 -13.46 -5.63 -9.92
N ARG A 108 -14.03 -6.82 -10.06
CA ARG A 108 -15.41 -6.96 -10.55
C ARG A 108 -16.48 -6.67 -9.50
N GLU A 109 -16.14 -6.46 -8.22
CA GLU A 109 -17.14 -6.25 -7.15
C GLU A 109 -16.79 -5.13 -6.15
N ASP A 110 -15.58 -4.54 -6.19
CA ASP A 110 -15.12 -3.56 -5.18
C ASP A 110 -15.12 -2.09 -5.67
N GLU A 111 -15.79 -1.78 -6.77
CA GLU A 111 -15.98 -0.37 -7.19
C GLU A 111 -16.95 0.40 -6.26
N GLU A 112 -17.69 -0.28 -5.37
CA GLU A 112 -18.57 0.37 -4.40
C GLU A 112 -17.86 0.82 -3.12
N GLU A 113 -16.70 0.26 -2.75
CA GLU A 113 -15.98 0.66 -1.52
C GLU A 113 -15.01 1.84 -1.71
N ALA A 114 -14.75 2.26 -2.96
CA ALA A 114 -13.96 3.46 -3.24
C ALA A 114 -14.76 4.77 -3.03
N ALA A 115 -16.07 4.68 -2.79
CA ALA A 115 -16.89 5.79 -2.30
C ALA A 115 -16.95 5.76 -0.77
N GLN A 116 -15.79 5.78 -0.10
CA GLN A 116 -15.73 5.97 1.35
C GLN A 116 -16.09 7.43 1.69
N THR A 117 -17.40 7.71 1.63
CA THR A 117 -18.16 8.62 2.48
C THR A 117 -17.32 9.59 3.33
N CYS A 118 -16.94 10.72 2.71
CA CYS A 118 -16.76 11.97 3.46
C CYS A 118 -18.13 12.44 3.97
N SER A 119 -18.64 11.79 5.01
CA SER A 119 -19.82 12.25 5.75
C SER A 119 -19.42 13.40 6.68
N GLN A 120 -19.13 14.57 6.12
CA GLN A 120 -19.31 15.82 6.86
C GLN A 120 -20.68 16.38 6.50
N THR A 121 -21.63 16.22 7.41
CA THR A 121 -22.92 16.88 7.35
C THR A 121 -22.70 18.37 7.67
N SER A 122 -22.46 19.18 6.64
CA SER A 122 -22.59 20.64 6.75
C SER A 122 -23.94 21.01 6.15
N THR A 123 -24.92 21.23 7.02
CA THR A 123 -26.20 21.82 6.62
C THR A 123 -25.96 23.21 6.04
N GLU A 124 -26.56 23.45 4.88
CA GLU A 124 -26.54 24.71 4.15
C GLU A 124 -27.21 25.82 4.97
N ASP A 125 -26.57 26.99 5.04
CA ASP A 125 -27.26 28.27 5.17
C ASP A 125 -26.62 29.27 4.20
N PRO A 126 -27.27 29.61 3.07
CA PRO A 126 -26.83 30.66 2.17
C PRO A 126 -27.59 31.95 2.53
N GLY A 127 -26.95 32.84 3.29
CA GLY A 127 -27.58 34.08 3.72
C GLY A 127 -26.60 35.17 4.13
N ASP A 128 -26.10 35.90 3.14
CA ASP A 128 -25.96 37.37 3.12
C ASP A 128 -25.32 38.08 4.34
N SER A 129 -24.14 38.70 4.16
CA SER A 129 -23.92 40.16 4.34
C SER A 129 -22.43 40.54 4.50
N THR A 130 -21.94 41.33 3.54
CA THR A 130 -20.92 42.41 3.61
C THR A 130 -19.45 42.13 4.03
N PRO A 131 -18.46 42.74 3.34
CA PRO A 131 -17.05 42.65 3.73
C PRO A 131 -16.78 43.53 4.95
N PHE A 132 -16.24 42.95 6.01
CA PHE A 132 -15.74 43.73 7.15
C PHE A 132 -14.42 44.42 6.76
N GLU A 133 -14.43 45.74 6.95
CA GLU A 133 -13.38 46.70 6.67
C GLU A 133 -12.05 46.38 7.38
N ASP A 134 -10.95 46.65 6.67
CA ASP A 134 -9.60 46.73 7.20
C ASP A 134 -9.56 47.60 8.47
N SER A 135 -9.03 47.04 9.55
CA SER A 135 -8.56 47.81 10.70
C SER A 135 -7.07 47.61 10.84
N GLU A 136 -6.33 48.50 10.20
CA GLU A 136 -4.91 48.72 10.42
C GLU A 136 -4.73 49.41 11.77
N GLU A 137 -4.25 48.70 12.79
CA GLU A 137 -3.64 49.34 13.97
C GLU A 137 -2.41 48.57 14.43
N PHE A 138 -1.23 49.03 14.00
CA PHE A 138 0.04 48.68 14.62
C PHE A 138 0.30 49.65 15.78
N CYS A 139 0.07 49.21 17.02
CA CYS A 139 0.60 49.90 18.20
C CYS A 139 2.08 49.54 18.39
N PHE A 140 2.97 50.49 18.13
CA PHE A 140 4.35 50.42 18.58
C PHE A 140 4.44 50.89 20.04
N SER A 141 4.95 50.04 20.92
CA SER A 141 5.48 50.50 22.21
C SER A 141 6.55 49.54 22.73
N ALA A 142 7.79 50.04 22.78
CA ALA A 142 8.53 50.17 24.04
C ALA A 142 9.79 50.98 23.78
N GLU A 143 9.85 52.15 24.41
CA GLU A 143 11.04 52.96 24.59
C GLU A 143 12.11 52.15 25.32
N ALA A 144 13.34 52.13 24.80
CA ALA A 144 14.52 51.75 25.55
C ALA A 144 15.07 53.02 26.22
N ASN A 145 14.80 53.19 27.51
CA ASN A 145 15.62 54.07 28.35
C ASN A 145 16.69 53.21 29.04
N SER A 146 17.93 53.64 28.85
CA SER A 146 19.14 53.28 29.58
C SER A 146 18.99 53.40 31.10
#